data_AF-V5GIJ7-F1
#
_entry.id   AF-V5GIJ7-F1
#
_cell.length_a   1.000
_cell.length_b   1.000
_cell.length_c   1.000
_cell.angle_alpha   90.00
_cell.angle_beta   90.00
_cell.angle_gamma   90.00
#
_symmetry.space_group_name_H-M   'P 1'
#
loop_
_entity.id
_entity.type
_entity.pdbx_description
1 polymer ?
#
loop_
_entity_poly.entity_id
_entity_poly.type
_entity_poly.pdbx_seq_one_letter_code
_entity_poly.pdbx_strand_id
1 'polypeptide(L)'
;MMNKFISVKQQASGWPAHCSSQSDKERYIEQFLEREDVRLEFAEIVENPGLRSLAKLILNSFWGKLGQRENQPKTSVVRNLSEFFGMLTNPSIYVNSALPINEDTLVVNWEHKEEAYDPLTTVNVVIAAYVTTQARLKLYSYLEQLGDRVLYYDTDSVIYVAKDGEYDVPTGEFLGDMTDELEGYGHGSYIAEFVSGGPKNYAYKVFSTRDNEEKVVCKVKGISLNY
;
A
#
# COMPACT_ATOMS: atom_id res chain seq x y z
N MET A 1 -9.14 -17.92 -1.83
CA MET A 1 -8.21 -17.22 -2.73
C MET A 1 -7.26 -16.29 -1.97
N MET A 2 -7.77 -15.44 -1.06
CA MET A 2 -6.94 -14.51 -0.26
C MET A 2 -5.92 -15.21 0.64
N ASN A 3 -6.33 -16.26 1.38
CA ASN A 3 -5.46 -17.03 2.30
C ASN A 3 -4.21 -17.58 1.61
N LYS A 4 -4.33 -17.98 0.33
CA LYS A 4 -3.18 -18.43 -0.48
C LYS A 4 -2.14 -17.33 -0.68
N PHE A 5 -2.56 -16.09 -0.93
CA PHE A 5 -1.61 -14.99 -1.12
C PHE A 5 -1.08 -14.45 0.20
N ILE A 6 -1.85 -14.59 1.30
CA ILE A 6 -1.35 -14.34 2.66
C ILE A 6 -0.24 -15.34 2.99
N SER A 7 -0.46 -16.65 2.79
CA SER A 7 0.56 -17.66 3.05
C SER A 7 1.81 -17.45 2.21
N VAL A 8 1.67 -17.20 0.90
CA VAL A 8 2.81 -16.91 0.02
C VAL A 8 3.57 -15.66 0.46
N LYS A 9 2.87 -14.57 0.81
CA LYS A 9 3.51 -13.34 1.31
C LYS A 9 4.29 -13.62 2.60
N GLN A 10 3.68 -14.35 3.55
CA GLN A 10 4.31 -14.62 4.84
C GLN A 10 5.52 -15.55 4.68
N GLN A 11 5.37 -16.65 3.96
CA GLN A 11 6.44 -17.59 3.64
C GLN A 11 7.62 -16.90 2.94
N ALA A 12 7.34 -16.04 1.96
CA ALA A 12 8.36 -15.29 1.24
C ALA A 12 9.04 -14.19 2.08
N SER A 13 8.56 -13.90 3.29
CA SER A 13 9.23 -13.00 4.23
C SER A 13 10.35 -13.68 5.01
N GLY A 14 10.48 -15.01 4.91
CA GLY A 14 11.46 -15.78 5.68
C GLY A 14 11.06 -16.00 7.14
N TRP A 15 11.97 -16.57 7.91
CA TRP A 15 11.76 -16.85 9.32
C TRP A 15 11.96 -15.59 10.17
N PRO A 16 11.11 -15.35 11.19
CA PRO A 16 11.37 -14.30 12.17
C PRO A 16 12.72 -14.48 12.88
N ALA A 17 13.32 -13.39 13.33
CA ALA A 17 14.67 -13.40 13.92
C ALA A 17 14.76 -14.28 15.20
N HIS A 18 13.67 -14.38 15.96
CA HIS A 18 13.61 -15.18 17.18
C HIS A 18 13.42 -16.69 16.91
N CYS A 19 13.05 -17.09 15.69
CA CYS A 19 12.83 -18.49 15.29
C CYS A 19 14.14 -19.22 14.97
N SER A 20 14.96 -19.45 15.99
CA SER A 20 16.28 -20.08 15.84
C SER A 20 16.23 -21.62 15.94
N SER A 21 15.36 -22.18 16.78
CA SER A 21 15.23 -23.63 16.96
C SER A 21 14.11 -24.23 16.12
N GLN A 22 14.14 -25.55 15.93
CA GLN A 22 13.06 -26.28 15.27
C GLN A 22 11.71 -26.10 16.00
N SER A 23 11.73 -26.11 17.34
CA SER A 23 10.54 -25.92 18.16
C SER A 23 9.94 -24.52 18.00
N ASP A 24 10.77 -23.47 17.91
CA ASP A 24 10.28 -22.10 17.70
C ASP A 24 9.60 -21.97 16.34
N LYS A 25 10.18 -22.58 15.30
CA LYS A 25 9.65 -22.59 13.94
C LYS A 25 8.31 -23.30 13.85
N GLU A 26 8.18 -24.46 14.48
CA GLU A 26 6.91 -25.22 14.55
C GLU A 26 5.84 -24.44 15.31
N ARG A 27 6.21 -23.86 16.47
CA ARG A 27 5.31 -23.01 17.25
C ARG A 27 4.82 -21.81 16.46
N TYR A 28 5.70 -21.15 15.70
CA TYR A 28 5.32 -20.02 14.85
C TYR A 28 4.27 -20.41 13.79
N ILE A 29 4.44 -21.55 13.13
CA ILE A 29 3.46 -22.05 12.15
C ILE A 29 2.11 -22.34 12.83
N GLU A 30 2.13 -22.96 14.00
CA GLU A 30 0.91 -23.28 14.76
C GLU A 30 0.18 -22.00 15.20
N GLN A 31 0.90 -21.02 15.75
CA GLN A 31 0.35 -19.72 16.12
C GLN A 31 -0.23 -18.97 14.92
N PHE A 32 0.44 -19.03 13.77
CA PHE A 32 -0.06 -18.38 12.55
C PHE A 32 -1.36 -19.05 12.06
N LEU A 33 -1.45 -20.38 12.16
CA LEU A 33 -2.68 -21.10 11.84
C LEU A 33 -3.81 -20.77 12.81
N GLU A 34 -3.54 -20.77 14.11
CA GLU A 34 -4.54 -20.48 15.14
C GLU A 34 -5.10 -19.06 15.02
N ARG A 35 -4.24 -18.08 14.76
CA ARG A 35 -4.61 -16.67 14.73
C ARG A 35 -5.19 -16.22 13.39
N GLU A 36 -4.62 -16.69 12.28
CA GLU A 36 -4.94 -16.19 10.94
C GLU A 36 -5.82 -17.14 10.12
N ASP A 37 -6.04 -18.37 10.58
CA ASP A 37 -6.68 -19.44 9.80
C ASP A 37 -5.99 -19.66 8.44
N VAL A 38 -4.66 -19.54 8.45
CA VAL A 38 -3.78 -19.74 7.30
C VAL A 38 -2.65 -20.67 7.69
N ARG A 39 -2.58 -21.82 7.03
CA ARG A 39 -1.46 -22.77 7.23
C ARG A 39 -0.24 -22.31 6.42
N LEU A 40 0.90 -22.24 7.09
CA LEU A 40 2.20 -22.03 6.46
C LEU A 40 2.90 -23.38 6.26
N GLU A 41 3.62 -23.50 5.15
CA GLU A 41 4.42 -24.69 4.85
C GLU A 41 5.88 -24.47 5.27
N PHE A 42 6.37 -25.30 6.20
CA PHE A 42 7.70 -25.16 6.80
C PHE A 42 8.83 -25.02 5.77
N ALA A 43 8.81 -25.85 4.72
CA ALA A 43 9.84 -25.87 3.69
C ALA A 43 9.79 -24.66 2.76
N GLU A 44 8.66 -23.95 2.70
CA GLU A 44 8.43 -22.83 1.80
C GLU A 44 8.71 -21.47 2.48
N ILE A 45 8.95 -21.46 3.80
CA ILE A 45 9.34 -20.25 4.54
C ILE A 45 10.81 -19.95 4.23
N VAL A 46 11.01 -19.18 3.17
CA VAL A 46 12.31 -18.79 2.63
C VAL A 46 12.20 -17.34 2.17
N GLU A 47 13.18 -16.52 2.55
CA GLU A 47 13.21 -15.12 2.13
C GLU A 47 13.25 -15.00 0.60
N ASN A 48 12.23 -14.36 0.04
CA ASN A 48 12.11 -14.10 -1.38
C ASN A 48 11.43 -12.73 -1.60
N PRO A 49 12.21 -11.64 -1.68
CA PRO A 49 11.68 -10.29 -1.79
C PRO A 49 10.78 -10.08 -3.01
N GLY A 50 11.10 -10.72 -4.13
CA GLY A 50 10.32 -10.63 -5.37
C GLY A 50 8.95 -11.28 -5.25
N LEU A 51 8.90 -12.52 -4.76
CA LEU A 51 7.65 -13.25 -4.55
C LEU A 51 6.79 -12.57 -3.48
N ARG A 52 7.42 -12.08 -2.40
CA ARG A 52 6.76 -11.32 -1.36
C ARG A 52 6.11 -10.05 -1.92
N SER A 53 6.84 -9.32 -2.77
CA SER A 53 6.33 -8.11 -3.43
C SER A 53 5.14 -8.43 -4.33
N LEU A 54 5.22 -9.49 -5.14
CA LEU A 54 4.12 -9.95 -6.00
C LEU A 54 2.88 -10.33 -5.19
N ALA A 55 3.05 -11.14 -4.13
CA ALA A 55 1.94 -11.55 -3.28
C ALA A 55 1.29 -10.34 -2.57
N LYS A 56 2.10 -9.41 -2.05
CA LYS A 56 1.62 -8.14 -1.49
C LYS A 56 0.86 -7.30 -2.52
N LEU A 57 1.37 -7.20 -3.75
CA LEU A 57 0.72 -6.47 -4.84
C LEU A 57 -0.65 -7.06 -5.17
N ILE A 58 -0.77 -8.39 -5.24
CA ILE A 58 -2.03 -9.07 -5.51
C ILE A 58 -3.03 -8.80 -4.39
N LEU A 59 -2.63 -8.94 -3.12
CA LEU A 59 -3.48 -8.64 -1.96
C LEU A 59 -4.01 -7.21 -1.99
N ASN A 60 -3.13 -6.23 -2.25
CA ASN A 60 -3.51 -4.82 -2.30
C ASN A 60 -4.38 -4.48 -3.53
N SER A 61 -4.18 -5.19 -4.64
CA SER A 61 -4.93 -4.96 -5.89
C SER A 61 -6.40 -5.39 -5.78
N PHE A 62 -6.72 -6.40 -4.96
CA PHE A 62 -8.10 -6.83 -4.74
C PHE A 62 -8.98 -5.68 -4.22
N TRP A 63 -8.51 -4.98 -3.17
CA TRP A 63 -9.22 -3.82 -2.65
C TRP A 63 -9.33 -2.70 -3.69
N GLY A 64 -8.24 -2.39 -4.40
CA GLY A 64 -8.22 -1.32 -5.39
C GLY A 64 -9.20 -1.57 -6.55
N LYS A 65 -9.39 -2.84 -6.92
CA LYS A 65 -10.34 -3.24 -7.96
C LYS A 65 -11.79 -2.99 -7.55
N LEU A 66 -12.14 -3.22 -6.28
CA LEU A 66 -13.49 -2.97 -5.77
C LEU A 66 -13.88 -1.49 -5.82
N GLY A 67 -12.90 -0.59 -5.69
CA GLY A 67 -13.10 0.87 -5.77
C GLY A 67 -12.74 1.48 -7.13
N GLN A 68 -12.56 0.67 -8.17
CA GLN A 68 -12.14 1.18 -9.48
C GLN A 68 -13.24 2.07 -10.09
N ARG A 69 -12.85 3.29 -10.52
CA ARG A 69 -13.69 4.11 -11.40
C ARG A 69 -13.93 3.35 -12.71
N GLU A 70 -15.19 3.03 -12.99
CA GLU A 70 -15.59 2.19 -14.12
C GLU A 70 -15.47 2.92 -15.46
N ASN A 71 -16.00 4.13 -15.54
CA ASN A 71 -15.91 4.98 -16.72
C ASN A 71 -14.66 5.87 -16.65
N GLN A 72 -13.55 5.38 -17.20
CA GLN A 72 -12.30 6.13 -17.34
C GLN A 72 -12.20 6.77 -18.72
N PRO A 73 -11.67 8.00 -18.82
CA PRO A 73 -11.31 8.57 -20.11
C PRO A 73 -10.36 7.66 -20.88
N LYS A 74 -10.72 7.40 -22.13
CA LYS A 74 -9.97 6.62 -23.11
C LYS A 74 -9.29 7.57 -24.09
N THR A 75 -8.17 7.12 -24.64
CA THR A 75 -7.44 7.86 -25.66
C THR A 75 -7.34 6.99 -26.92
N SER A 76 -7.84 7.53 -28.03
CA SER A 76 -7.77 6.90 -29.35
C SER A 76 -6.89 7.73 -30.29
N VAL A 77 -6.12 7.06 -31.14
CA VAL A 77 -5.35 7.69 -32.22
C VAL A 77 -6.14 7.55 -33.50
N VAL A 78 -6.68 8.65 -34.01
CA VAL A 78 -7.59 8.70 -35.15
C VAL A 78 -6.85 9.28 -36.36
N ARG A 79 -6.91 8.59 -37.50
CA ARG A 79 -6.19 8.98 -38.74
C ARG A 79 -7.10 9.30 -39.92
N ASN A 80 -8.40 9.20 -39.71
CA ASN A 80 -9.42 9.29 -40.73
C ASN A 80 -10.55 10.18 -40.23
N LEU A 81 -11.00 11.10 -41.08
CA LEU A 81 -12.09 12.02 -40.72
C LEU A 81 -13.39 11.29 -40.40
N SER A 82 -13.67 10.18 -41.09
CA SER A 82 -14.89 9.39 -40.87
C SER A 82 -14.99 8.81 -39.46
N GLU A 83 -13.90 8.28 -38.89
CA GLU A 83 -13.89 7.79 -37.50
C GLU A 83 -14.05 8.95 -36.53
N PHE A 84 -13.38 10.08 -36.77
CA PHE A 84 -13.50 11.25 -35.91
C PHE A 84 -14.93 11.81 -35.88
N PHE A 85 -15.56 12.00 -37.04
CA PHE A 85 -16.97 12.42 -37.10
C PHE A 85 -17.91 11.36 -36.54
N GLY A 86 -17.61 10.07 -36.75
CA GLY A 86 -18.31 8.96 -36.11
C GLY A 86 -18.26 9.06 -34.58
N MET A 87 -17.11 9.42 -34.01
CA MET A 87 -16.97 9.66 -32.58
C MET A 87 -17.80 10.86 -32.10
N LEU A 88 -17.75 11.99 -32.81
CA LEU A 88 -18.50 13.22 -32.47
C LEU A 88 -20.03 13.03 -32.53
N THR A 89 -20.50 12.16 -33.42
CA THR A 89 -21.94 11.92 -33.63
C THR A 89 -22.47 10.70 -32.87
N ASN A 90 -21.59 9.93 -32.22
CA ASN A 90 -22.01 8.77 -31.45
C ASN A 90 -22.68 9.22 -30.14
N PRO A 91 -23.97 8.89 -29.93
CA PRO A 91 -24.71 9.34 -28.76
C PRO A 91 -24.20 8.73 -27.45
N SER A 92 -23.47 7.61 -27.50
CA SER A 92 -22.99 6.86 -26.33
C SER A 92 -21.64 7.35 -25.79
N ILE A 93 -20.95 8.25 -26.49
CA ILE A 93 -19.65 8.75 -26.06
C ILE A 93 -19.65 10.28 -25.97
N TYR A 94 -18.74 10.79 -25.17
CA TYR A 94 -18.46 12.20 -25.01
C TYR A 94 -16.97 12.44 -25.34
N VAL A 95 -16.71 13.31 -26.32
CA VAL A 95 -15.35 13.66 -26.73
C VAL A 95 -14.87 14.83 -25.85
N ASN A 96 -13.86 14.56 -25.01
CA ASN A 96 -13.29 15.53 -24.08
C ASN A 96 -12.34 16.51 -24.78
N SER A 97 -11.49 15.98 -25.67
CA SER A 97 -10.53 16.78 -26.43
C SER A 97 -10.07 16.04 -27.68
N ALA A 98 -9.66 16.80 -28.69
CA ALA A 98 -9.03 16.28 -29.90
C ALA A 98 -7.81 17.16 -30.22
N LEU A 99 -6.63 16.57 -30.20
CA LEU A 99 -5.36 17.26 -30.41
C LEU A 99 -4.69 16.75 -31.68
N PRO A 100 -4.43 17.60 -32.69
CA PRO A 100 -3.62 17.20 -33.83
C PRO A 100 -2.17 17.01 -33.39
N ILE A 101 -1.59 15.86 -33.74
CA ILE A 101 -0.16 15.59 -33.51
C ILE A 101 0.66 15.70 -34.80
N ASN A 102 0.01 15.60 -35.95
CA ASN A 102 0.55 15.89 -37.28
C ASN A 102 -0.63 16.15 -38.26
N GLU A 103 -0.33 16.32 -39.54
CA GLU A 103 -1.31 16.69 -40.57
C GLU A 103 -2.47 15.68 -40.70
N ASP A 104 -2.21 14.39 -40.46
CA ASP A 104 -3.17 13.31 -40.72
C ASP A 104 -3.60 12.55 -39.46
N THR A 105 -3.18 12.99 -38.26
CA THR A 105 -3.41 12.23 -37.02
C THR A 105 -3.89 13.11 -35.88
N LEU A 106 -5.01 12.71 -35.28
CA LEU A 106 -5.57 13.26 -34.06
C LEU A 106 -5.38 12.28 -32.89
N VAL A 107 -5.05 12.82 -31.72
CA VAL A 107 -5.19 12.12 -30.44
C VAL A 107 -6.49 12.61 -29.81
N VAL A 108 -7.45 11.72 -29.68
CA VAL A 108 -8.80 12.03 -29.21
C VAL A 108 -8.99 11.41 -27.82
N ASN A 109 -9.25 12.24 -26.82
CA ASN A 109 -9.65 11.81 -25.49
C ASN A 109 -11.18 11.80 -25.41
N TRP A 110 -11.75 10.72 -24.91
CA TRP A 110 -13.20 10.53 -24.85
C TRP A 110 -13.59 9.61 -23.69
N GLU A 111 -14.83 9.67 -23.25
CA GLU A 111 -15.40 8.73 -22.28
C GLU A 111 -16.80 8.32 -22.69
N HIS A 112 -17.34 7.24 -22.10
CA HIS A 112 -18.75 6.90 -22.32
C HIS A 112 -19.63 7.90 -21.57
N LYS A 113 -20.84 8.15 -22.05
CA LYS A 113 -21.84 8.84 -21.22
C LYS A 113 -22.29 7.92 -20.08
N GLU A 114 -22.74 8.50 -18.97
CA GLU A 114 -23.09 7.73 -17.76
C GLU A 114 -24.17 6.68 -18.03
N GLU A 115 -25.12 6.94 -18.93
CA GLU A 115 -26.19 6.01 -19.26
C GLU A 115 -25.76 4.90 -20.24
N ALA A 116 -24.54 4.98 -20.77
CA ALA A 116 -24.09 4.15 -21.89
C ALA A 116 -22.83 3.33 -21.59
N TYR A 117 -22.31 3.38 -20.35
CA TYR A 117 -21.20 2.54 -19.93
C TYR A 117 -21.70 1.25 -19.29
N ASP A 118 -21.01 0.14 -19.57
CA ASP A 118 -21.29 -1.13 -18.92
C ASP A 118 -20.60 -1.18 -17.55
N PRO A 119 -21.34 -1.39 -16.45
CA PRO A 119 -20.74 -1.53 -15.14
C PRO A 119 -19.87 -2.80 -15.06
N LEU A 120 -18.77 -2.70 -14.33
CA LEU A 120 -17.86 -3.79 -14.07
C LEU A 120 -18.46 -4.67 -12.97
N THR A 121 -18.68 -5.95 -13.29
CA THR A 121 -19.13 -6.97 -12.32
C THR A 121 -18.17 -7.23 -11.15
N THR A 122 -16.97 -6.63 -11.21
CA THR A 122 -15.89 -6.78 -10.22
C THR A 122 -15.78 -5.59 -9.27
N VAL A 123 -16.59 -4.54 -9.47
CA VAL A 123 -16.57 -3.32 -8.64
C VAL A 123 -17.65 -3.41 -7.57
N ASN A 124 -17.30 -3.01 -6.34
CA ASN A 124 -18.25 -2.82 -5.26
C ASN A 124 -17.74 -1.70 -4.35
N VAL A 125 -18.20 -0.48 -4.63
CA VAL A 125 -17.75 0.73 -3.93
C VAL A 125 -18.11 0.71 -2.44
N VAL A 126 -19.17 0.00 -2.04
CA VAL A 126 -19.58 -0.12 -0.64
C VAL A 126 -18.55 -0.95 0.14
N ILE A 127 -18.11 -2.08 -0.42
CA ILE A 127 -17.05 -2.89 0.20
C ILE A 127 -15.73 -2.11 0.22
N ALA A 128 -15.37 -1.42 -0.86
CA ALA A 128 -14.15 -0.62 -0.91
C ALA A 128 -14.15 0.48 0.17
N ALA A 129 -15.28 1.19 0.34
CA ALA A 129 -15.45 2.19 1.38
C ALA A 129 -15.33 1.58 2.77
N TYR A 130 -16.00 0.45 3.02
CA TYR A 130 -15.94 -0.24 4.31
C TYR A 130 -14.53 -0.66 4.69
N VAL A 131 -13.76 -1.25 3.75
CA VAL A 131 -12.35 -1.60 3.99
C VAL A 131 -11.52 -0.37 4.36
N THR A 132 -11.68 0.76 3.65
CA THR A 132 -10.95 1.99 4.00
C THR A 132 -11.37 2.57 5.35
N THR A 133 -12.64 2.47 5.71
CA THR A 133 -13.14 2.91 7.02
C THR A 133 -12.54 2.06 8.13
N GLN A 134 -12.52 0.74 7.99
CA GLN A 134 -11.93 -0.17 8.99
C GLN A 134 -10.42 0.07 9.16
N ALA A 135 -9.69 0.27 8.06
CA ALA A 135 -8.27 0.63 8.13
C ALA A 135 -8.03 1.96 8.89
N ARG A 136 -8.85 2.98 8.62
CA ARG A 136 -8.77 4.27 9.32
C ARG A 136 -9.11 4.15 10.80
N LEU A 137 -10.16 3.40 11.15
CA LEU A 137 -10.53 3.17 12.56
C LEU A 137 -9.45 2.39 13.30
N LYS A 138 -8.82 1.41 12.65
CA LYS A 138 -7.68 0.68 13.21
C LYS A 138 -6.51 1.62 13.51
N LEU A 139 -6.10 2.45 12.55
CA LEU A 139 -5.05 3.45 12.79
C LEU A 139 -5.47 4.43 13.90
N TYR A 140 -6.70 4.94 13.85
CA TYR A 140 -7.24 5.88 14.83
C TYR A 140 -7.21 5.31 16.25
N SER A 141 -7.45 4.01 16.44
CA SER A 141 -7.37 3.37 17.76
C SER A 141 -5.99 3.49 18.43
N TYR A 142 -4.92 3.57 17.63
CA TYR A 142 -3.58 3.84 18.14
C TYR A 142 -3.38 5.34 18.38
N LEU A 143 -3.83 6.18 17.44
CA LEU A 143 -3.70 7.64 17.54
C LEU A 143 -4.41 8.20 18.78
N GLU A 144 -5.59 7.66 19.10
CA GLU A 144 -6.38 8.08 20.26
C GLU A 144 -5.65 7.79 21.58
N GLN A 145 -4.94 6.66 21.68
CA GLN A 145 -4.12 6.32 22.86
C GLN A 145 -2.82 7.13 22.94
N LEU A 146 -2.24 7.47 21.79
CA LEU A 146 -1.02 8.27 21.70
C LEU A 146 -1.27 9.75 21.99
N GLY A 147 -2.43 10.29 21.62
CA GLY A 147 -2.81 11.69 21.83
C GLY A 147 -1.78 12.67 21.26
N ASP A 148 -1.36 13.62 22.09
CA ASP A 148 -0.44 14.71 21.69
C ASP A 148 0.99 14.24 21.36
N ARG A 149 1.31 12.95 21.56
CA ARG A 149 2.62 12.38 21.19
C ARG A 149 2.74 12.05 19.71
N VAL A 150 1.65 12.08 18.95
CA VAL A 150 1.68 11.80 17.51
C VAL A 150 2.37 12.96 16.78
N LEU A 151 3.44 12.65 16.05
CA LEU A 151 4.17 13.60 15.20
C LEU A 151 3.68 13.56 13.75
N TYR A 152 3.34 12.36 13.26
CA TYR A 152 2.88 12.15 11.88
C TYR A 152 2.15 10.80 11.75
N TYR A 153 1.24 10.69 10.78
CA TYR A 153 0.63 9.43 10.39
C TYR A 153 0.24 9.44 8.91
N ASP A 154 0.31 8.28 8.26
CA ASP A 154 -0.13 8.11 6.87
C ASP A 154 -0.60 6.69 6.63
N THR A 155 -1.89 6.55 6.30
CA THR A 155 -2.59 5.31 5.88
C THR A 155 -2.54 4.16 6.88
N ASP A 156 -1.36 3.63 7.17
CA ASP A 156 -1.07 2.45 7.99
C ASP A 156 0.19 2.64 8.87
N SER A 157 0.72 3.86 8.99
CA SER A 157 1.91 4.19 9.77
C SER A 157 1.67 5.36 10.74
N VAL A 158 2.41 5.37 11.85
CA VAL A 158 2.45 6.47 12.81
C VAL A 158 3.89 6.70 13.29
N ILE A 159 4.29 7.97 13.38
CA ILE A 159 5.53 8.42 14.03
C ILE A 159 5.09 9.19 15.28
N TYR A 160 5.65 8.83 16.43
CA TYR A 160 5.26 9.41 17.71
C TYR A 160 6.46 9.53 18.65
N VAL A 161 6.31 10.35 19.70
CA VAL A 161 7.30 10.49 20.77
C VAL A 161 7.13 9.33 21.77
N ALA A 162 8.15 8.47 21.87
CA ALA A 162 8.22 7.45 22.90
C ALA A 162 8.68 8.06 24.24
N LYS A 163 8.09 7.62 25.35
CA LYS A 163 8.43 8.08 26.71
C LYS A 163 8.29 6.94 27.70
N ASP A 164 9.25 6.84 28.62
CA ASP A 164 9.26 5.80 29.64
C ASP A 164 7.97 5.82 30.49
N GLY A 165 7.30 4.67 30.57
CA GLY A 165 6.10 4.49 31.38
C GLY A 165 4.80 5.01 30.73
N GLU A 166 4.86 5.57 29.52
CA GLU A 166 3.67 5.88 28.72
C GLU A 166 3.32 4.73 27.76
N TYR A 167 2.16 4.83 27.10
CA TYR A 167 1.72 3.82 26.13
C TYR A 167 2.63 3.80 24.90
N ASP A 168 3.15 2.63 24.54
CA ASP A 168 3.79 2.40 23.25
C ASP A 168 2.90 1.53 22.37
N VAL A 169 2.97 1.78 21.06
CA VAL A 169 2.19 1.02 20.09
C VAL A 169 2.69 -0.43 20.08
N PRO A 170 1.85 -1.43 20.39
CA PRO A 170 2.28 -2.82 20.42
C PRO A 170 2.62 -3.29 19.01
N THR A 171 3.80 -3.90 18.87
CA THR A 171 4.26 -4.50 17.63
C THR A 171 4.00 -6.00 17.62
N GLY A 172 3.93 -6.58 16.42
CA GLY A 172 3.73 -8.01 16.24
C GLY A 172 4.00 -8.46 14.81
N GLU A 173 3.97 -9.78 14.61
CA GLU A 173 4.40 -10.44 13.37
C GLU A 173 3.24 -10.97 12.53
N PHE A 174 2.01 -10.81 13.03
CA PHE A 174 0.80 -11.37 12.44
C PHE A 174 0.02 -10.31 11.64
N LEU A 175 -1.07 -10.73 10.99
CA LEU A 175 -1.78 -9.83 10.08
C LEU A 175 -2.46 -8.70 10.84
N GLY A 176 -2.17 -7.47 10.43
CA GLY A 176 -2.77 -6.27 11.03
C GLY A 176 -2.10 -5.82 12.33
N ASP A 177 -1.03 -6.50 12.77
CA ASP A 177 -0.14 -5.97 13.80
C ASP A 177 0.70 -4.82 13.24
N MET A 178 1.09 -3.91 14.12
CA MET A 178 2.03 -2.85 13.79
C MET A 178 3.44 -3.44 13.74
N THR A 179 4.27 -2.96 12.82
CA THR A 179 5.67 -3.39 12.70
C THR A 179 6.58 -2.21 13.00
N ASP A 180 7.64 -2.44 13.77
CA ASP A 180 8.69 -1.44 13.95
C ASP A 180 9.56 -1.38 12.68
N GLU A 181 9.39 -0.30 11.89
CA GLU A 181 10.18 -0.08 10.68
C GLU A 181 11.66 0.25 10.97
N LEU A 182 12.01 0.55 12.24
CA LEU A 182 13.38 0.87 12.64
C LEU A 182 14.21 -0.36 12.96
N GLU A 183 13.62 -1.56 13.10
CA GLU A 183 14.36 -2.80 13.36
C GLU A 183 15.44 -3.09 12.32
N GLY A 184 15.21 -2.69 11.07
CA GLY A 184 16.19 -2.78 9.98
C GLY A 184 17.47 -1.98 10.21
N TYR A 185 17.49 -1.05 11.18
CA TYR A 185 18.65 -0.27 11.62
C TYR A 185 19.33 -0.85 12.86
N GLY A 186 18.80 -1.94 13.42
CA GLY A 186 19.26 -2.60 14.64
C GLY A 186 18.26 -2.44 15.78
N HIS A 187 18.17 -3.47 16.63
CA HIS A 187 17.29 -3.45 17.80
C HIS A 187 17.61 -2.26 18.71
N GLY A 188 16.58 -1.51 19.12
CA GLY A 188 16.72 -0.29 19.91
C GLY A 188 17.14 0.95 19.12
N SER A 189 17.14 0.90 17.78
CA SER A 189 17.27 2.10 16.96
C SER A 189 16.07 3.01 17.14
N TYR A 190 16.29 4.32 17.09
CA TYR A 190 15.24 5.31 17.32
C TYR A 190 15.43 6.53 16.43
N ILE A 191 14.35 7.27 16.23
CA ILE A 191 14.38 8.56 15.54
C ILE A 191 14.87 9.63 16.53
N ALA A 192 16.02 10.22 16.25
CA ALA A 192 16.61 11.28 17.06
C ALA A 192 16.04 12.67 16.72
N GLU A 193 15.71 12.91 15.45
CA GLU A 193 15.14 14.16 14.97
C GLU A 193 14.04 13.88 13.95
N PHE A 194 12.95 14.64 14.02
CA PHE A 194 11.85 14.60 13.07
C PHE A 194 11.45 16.01 12.64
N VAL A 195 11.27 16.21 11.34
CA VAL A 195 10.75 17.44 10.76
C VAL A 195 9.69 17.13 9.71
N SER A 196 8.62 17.92 9.69
CA SER A 196 7.52 17.77 8.73
C SER A 196 7.20 19.11 8.08
N GLY A 197 7.09 19.09 6.75
CA GLY A 197 6.55 20.19 5.95
C GLY A 197 5.08 19.99 5.60
N GLY A 198 4.45 18.91 6.07
CA GLY A 198 3.05 18.57 5.83
C GLY A 198 2.84 17.15 5.29
N PRO A 199 1.63 16.84 4.81
CA PRO A 199 1.29 15.49 4.35
C PRO A 199 2.24 14.99 3.25
N LYS A 200 2.86 13.83 3.50
CA LYS A 200 3.79 13.14 2.58
C LYS A 200 5.03 13.99 2.21
N ASN A 201 5.40 14.92 3.09
CA ASN A 201 6.58 15.75 3.00
C ASN A 201 7.23 15.88 4.39
N TYR A 202 8.17 14.98 4.70
CA TYR A 202 8.83 14.93 5.99
C TYR A 202 10.24 14.34 5.89
N ALA A 203 11.06 14.56 6.91
CA ALA A 203 12.37 13.95 7.05
C ALA A 203 12.65 13.60 8.51
N TYR A 204 13.51 12.62 8.72
CA TYR A 204 13.92 12.21 10.05
C TYR A 204 15.34 11.65 10.05
N LYS A 205 16.00 11.76 11.21
CA LYS A 205 17.28 11.12 11.48
C LYS A 205 17.07 9.93 12.39
N VAL A 206 17.53 8.76 11.96
CA VAL A 206 17.55 7.53 12.76
C VAL A 206 18.94 7.35 13.31
N PHE A 207 19.07 7.14 14.62
CA PHE A 207 20.30 6.60 15.19
C PHE A 207 20.28 5.08 15.05
N SER A 208 21.16 4.53 14.21
CA SER A 208 21.26 3.10 13.96
C SER A 208 22.15 2.44 15.00
N THR A 209 21.59 1.54 15.81
CA THR A 209 22.38 0.78 16.80
C THR A 209 23.25 -0.29 16.16
N ARG A 210 22.87 -0.79 14.98
CA ARG A 210 23.69 -1.76 14.23
C ARG A 210 24.98 -1.13 13.72
N ASP A 211 24.85 0.05 13.13
CA ASP A 211 25.95 0.71 12.40
C ASP A 211 26.63 1.79 13.26
N ASN A 212 26.04 2.13 14.42
CA ASN A 212 26.48 3.17 15.36
C ASN A 212 26.65 4.54 14.70
N GLU A 213 25.71 4.90 13.82
CA GLU A 213 25.71 6.15 13.05
C GLU A 213 24.29 6.72 12.86
N GLU A 214 24.21 8.01 12.54
CA GLU A 214 22.95 8.65 12.15
C GLU A 214 22.68 8.46 10.66
N LYS A 215 21.44 8.08 10.33
CA LYS A 215 20.96 7.92 8.96
C LYS A 215 19.78 8.84 8.70
N VAL A 216 19.86 9.60 7.62
CA VAL A 216 18.81 10.53 7.21
C VAL A 216 17.85 9.83 6.27
N VAL A 217 16.56 9.93 6.55
CA VAL A 217 15.50 9.54 5.62
C VAL A 217 14.67 10.78 5.30
N CYS A 218 14.52 11.09 4.01
CA CYS A 218 13.66 12.17 3.55
C CYS A 218 12.63 11.64 2.54
N LYS A 219 11.38 12.05 2.73
CA LYS A 219 10.22 11.62 1.96
C LYS A 219 9.50 12.87 1.44
N VAL A 220 9.58 13.08 0.13
CA VAL A 220 8.87 14.18 -0.55
C VAL A 220 8.07 13.60 -1.71
N LYS A 221 6.74 13.61 -1.59
CA LYS A 221 5.88 13.07 -2.64
C LYS A 221 6.00 13.89 -3.93
N GLY A 222 6.21 13.20 -5.05
CA GLY A 222 6.28 13.79 -6.38
C GLY A 222 7.66 14.30 -6.78
N ILE A 223 8.67 14.17 -5.91
CA ILE A 223 10.05 14.59 -6.20
C ILE A 223 10.97 13.37 -6.09
N SER A 224 11.73 13.10 -7.14
CA SER A 224 12.84 12.15 -7.09
C SER A 224 14.02 12.82 -6.39
N LEU A 225 14.49 12.20 -5.31
CA LEU A 225 15.60 12.69 -4.52
C LEU A 225 16.87 11.99 -5.01
N ASN A 226 17.86 12.77 -5.46
CA ASN A 226 19.15 12.26 -5.88
C ASN A 226 20.13 12.50 -4.73
N TYR A 227 20.50 11.43 -4.05
CA TYR A 227 21.55 11.41 -3.03
C TYR A 227 22.78 10.70 -3.60
#